data_AF-A0A0G0BV98-F1
#
_entry.id   AF-A0A0G0BV98-F1
#
_cell.length_a   1.000
_cell.length_b   1.000
_cell.length_c   1.000
_cell.angle_alpha   90.00
_cell.angle_beta   90.00
_cell.angle_gamma   90.00
#
_symmetry.space_group_name_H-M   'P 1'
#
loop_
_entity.id
_entity.type
_entity.pdbx_description
1 polymer ?
#
loop_
_entity_poly.entity_id
_entity_poly.type
_entity_poly.pdbx_seq_one_letter_code
_entity_poly.pdbx_strand_id
1 'polypeptide(L)'
;MTGPLNPLIESSRKSRIEFHKILLEEMIPKLSEQMIYDKGLDTRRRFNFRGKTLEEKQVKIFNRSAFIATNVDHIKNEPTSTDLAFLAFDIAGLREADKAEDGEGNKAADLMLNRIAYATNITLEKYRKENLDLAISFGRYGGDEFMISVLVLIAKKKSKA
;
A
#
# COMPACT_ATOMS: atom_id res chain seq x y z
N MET A 1 -39.05 19.21 -31.43
CA MET A 1 -38.01 18.96 -32.45
C MET A 1 -36.75 19.67 -32.01
N THR A 2 -35.77 18.96 -31.46
CA THR A 2 -34.46 19.54 -31.14
C THR A 2 -33.63 19.53 -32.41
N GLY A 3 -33.35 20.70 -32.98
CA GLY A 3 -32.46 20.83 -34.14
C GLY A 3 -31.05 20.30 -33.83
N PRO A 4 -30.23 20.01 -34.86
CA PRO A 4 -28.89 19.48 -34.66
C PRO A 4 -28.07 20.42 -33.77
N LEU A 5 -27.41 19.86 -32.75
CA LEU A 5 -26.54 20.61 -31.84
C LEU A 5 -25.36 21.20 -32.62
N ASN A 6 -25.00 22.43 -32.28
CA ASN A 6 -23.85 23.13 -32.87
C ASN A 6 -22.58 22.26 -32.72
N PRO A 7 -21.82 21.98 -33.81
CA PRO A 7 -20.64 21.12 -33.78
C PRO A 7 -19.56 21.55 -32.78
N LEU A 8 -19.45 22.85 -32.48
CA LEU A 8 -18.54 23.39 -31.47
C LEU A 8 -18.97 23.05 -30.03
N ILE A 9 -20.28 22.88 -29.80
CA ILE A 9 -20.83 22.46 -28.52
C ILE A 9 -20.65 20.95 -28.34
N GLU A 10 -20.81 20.16 -29.40
CA GLU A 10 -20.56 18.71 -29.38
C GLU A 10 -19.09 18.36 -29.18
N SER A 11 -18.15 19.09 -29.79
CA SER A 11 -16.72 18.87 -29.60
C SER A 11 -16.26 19.22 -28.17
N SER A 12 -16.78 20.30 -27.57
CA SER A 12 -16.47 20.65 -26.17
C SER A 12 -17.13 19.72 -25.15
N ARG A 13 -18.28 19.12 -25.49
CA ARG A 13 -18.90 18.06 -24.68
C ARG A 13 -18.10 16.76 -24.74
N LYS A 14 -17.68 16.34 -25.94
CA LYS A 14 -16.85 15.14 -26.11
C LYS A 14 -15.52 15.26 -25.37
N SER A 15 -14.84 16.42 -25.45
CA SER A 15 -13.59 16.64 -24.72
C SER A 15 -13.78 16.68 -23.20
N ARG A 16 -14.91 17.19 -22.69
CA ARG A 16 -15.23 17.12 -21.25
C ARG A 16 -15.52 15.71 -20.76
N ILE A 17 -16.23 14.91 -21.56
CA ILE A 17 -16.53 13.50 -21.23
C ILE A 17 -15.24 12.69 -21.24
N GLU A 18 -14.37 12.91 -22.23
CA GLU A 18 -13.06 12.25 -22.33
C GLU A 18 -12.14 12.63 -21.18
N PHE A 19 -12.09 13.92 -20.80
CA PHE A 19 -11.37 14.37 -19.61
C PHE A 19 -11.92 13.76 -18.32
N HIS A 20 -13.25 13.70 -18.15
CA HIS A 20 -13.88 13.04 -17.00
C HIS A 20 -13.52 11.57 -16.93
N LYS A 21 -13.49 10.89 -18.08
CA LYS A 21 -13.12 9.48 -18.18
C LYS A 21 -11.66 9.28 -17.73
N ILE A 22 -10.73 10.07 -18.27
CA ILE A 22 -9.30 10.02 -17.86
C ILE A 22 -9.16 10.29 -16.36
N LEU A 23 -9.85 11.29 -15.84
CA LEU A 23 -9.79 11.64 -14.43
C LEU A 23 -10.28 10.50 -13.52
N LEU A 24 -11.49 9.98 -13.79
CA LEU A 24 -12.14 8.99 -12.94
C LEU A 24 -11.57 7.58 -13.09
N GLU A 25 -11.25 7.16 -14.32
CA GLU A 25 -10.85 5.79 -14.62
C GLU A 25 -9.33 5.60 -14.57
N GLU A 26 -8.53 6.65 -14.80
CA GLU A 26 -7.07 6.51 -14.88
C GLU A 26 -6.34 7.25 -13.75
N MET A 27 -6.68 8.52 -13.51
CA MET A 27 -5.94 9.34 -12.55
C MET A 27 -6.31 9.02 -11.10
N ILE A 28 -7.60 8.95 -10.77
CA ILE A 28 -8.05 8.67 -9.40
C ILE A 28 -7.53 7.33 -8.89
N PRO A 29 -7.60 6.21 -9.64
CA PRO A 29 -7.05 4.94 -9.17
C PRO A 29 -5.53 4.99 -8.96
N LYS A 30 -4.78 5.66 -9.85
CA LYS A 30 -3.34 5.84 -9.66
C LYS A 30 -3.04 6.69 -8.44
N LEU A 31 -3.78 7.78 -8.23
CA LEU A 31 -3.64 8.66 -7.07
C LEU A 31 -4.03 7.94 -5.77
N SER A 32 -5.06 7.09 -5.79
CA SER A 32 -5.49 6.34 -4.60
C SER A 32 -4.46 5.28 -4.21
N GLU A 33 -3.92 4.51 -5.16
CA GLU A 33 -2.82 3.58 -4.86
C GLU A 33 -1.61 4.32 -4.28
N GLN A 34 -1.31 5.47 -4.85
CA GLN A 34 -0.24 6.37 -4.42
C GLN A 34 -0.43 6.96 -3.02
N MET A 35 -1.69 7.14 -2.59
CA MET A 35 -2.06 7.66 -1.28
C MET A 35 -2.21 6.55 -0.23
N ILE A 36 -2.40 5.30 -0.66
CA ILE A 36 -2.63 4.16 0.23
C ILE A 36 -1.33 3.42 0.51
N TYR A 37 -0.52 3.17 -0.52
CA TYR A 37 0.67 2.32 -0.41
C TYR A 37 1.97 3.12 -0.33
N ASP A 38 3.01 2.52 0.23
CA ASP A 38 4.35 3.11 0.26
C ASP A 38 4.97 3.10 -1.14
N LYS A 39 4.93 4.25 -1.83
CA LYS A 39 5.60 4.40 -3.14
C LYS A 39 7.11 4.27 -3.04
N GLY A 40 7.66 4.59 -1.87
CA GLY A 40 9.09 4.61 -1.65
C GLY A 40 9.73 3.25 -1.83
N LEU A 41 9.03 2.16 -1.54
CA LEU A 41 9.48 0.81 -1.82
C LEU A 41 9.42 0.50 -3.33
N ASP A 42 8.34 0.89 -4.00
CA ASP A 42 8.13 0.64 -5.42
C ASP A 42 9.16 1.37 -6.30
N THR A 43 9.48 2.62 -5.98
CA THR A 43 10.49 3.39 -6.72
C THR A 43 11.92 2.88 -6.49
N ARG A 44 12.16 2.14 -5.42
CA ARG A 44 13.50 1.72 -4.97
C ARG A 44 13.75 0.22 -5.16
N ARG A 45 13.00 -0.42 -6.06
CA ARG A 45 13.05 -1.86 -6.31
C ARG A 45 14.24 -2.31 -7.17
N ARG A 46 14.92 -1.38 -7.82
CA ARG A 46 16.08 -1.66 -8.69
C ARG A 46 17.34 -1.34 -7.93
N PHE A 47 18.28 -2.29 -7.93
CA PHE A 47 19.56 -2.17 -7.28
C PHE A 47 20.63 -2.70 -8.21
N ASN A 48 21.59 -1.85 -8.59
CA ASN A 48 22.72 -2.27 -9.39
C ASN A 48 23.90 -2.63 -8.48
N PHE A 49 24.60 -3.72 -8.77
CA PHE A 49 25.79 -4.08 -8.01
C PHE A 49 26.74 -4.88 -8.88
N ARG A 50 27.97 -4.38 -9.02
CA ARG A 50 29.04 -5.02 -9.83
C ARG A 50 28.57 -5.36 -11.25
N GLY A 51 27.85 -4.43 -11.89
CA GLY A 51 27.33 -4.60 -13.25
C GLY A 51 26.13 -5.56 -13.38
N LYS A 52 25.54 -6.00 -12.26
CA LYS A 52 24.30 -6.78 -12.24
C LYS A 52 23.16 -5.94 -11.70
N THR A 53 22.06 -5.88 -12.44
CA THR A 53 20.80 -5.30 -11.97
C THR A 53 19.99 -6.38 -11.24
N LEU A 54 19.70 -6.11 -9.97
CA LEU A 54 18.71 -6.84 -9.20
C LEU A 54 17.41 -6.02 -9.21
N GLU A 55 16.31 -6.65 -9.60
CA GLU A 55 14.98 -6.05 -9.55
C GLU A 55 14.12 -6.85 -8.58
N GLU A 56 13.76 -6.23 -7.47
CA GLU A 56 12.91 -6.81 -6.43
C GLU A 56 11.44 -6.75 -6.86
N LYS A 57 10.65 -7.70 -6.36
CA LYS A 57 9.21 -7.74 -6.63
C LYS A 57 8.51 -6.58 -5.93
N GLN A 58 7.52 -6.00 -6.61
CA GLN A 58 6.67 -4.97 -6.01
C GLN A 58 5.89 -5.55 -4.83
N VAL A 59 5.88 -4.82 -3.72
CA VAL A 59 5.11 -5.15 -2.52
C VAL A 59 4.19 -3.98 -2.22
N LYS A 60 2.89 -4.24 -2.11
CA LYS A 60 1.91 -3.23 -1.72
C LYS A 60 1.71 -3.30 -0.21
N ILE A 61 2.38 -2.42 0.52
CA ILE A 61 2.19 -2.23 1.96
C ILE A 61 1.69 -0.82 2.21
N PHE A 62 0.90 -0.62 3.26
CA PHE A 62 0.35 0.69 3.57
C PHE A 62 1.46 1.69 3.88
N ASN A 63 1.29 2.94 3.46
CA ASN A 63 2.04 4.03 4.08
C ASN A 63 1.48 4.32 5.48
N ARG A 64 2.21 5.13 6.27
CA ARG A 64 1.84 5.47 7.65
C ARG A 64 0.39 5.96 7.79
N SER A 65 -0.02 6.91 6.95
CA SER A 65 -1.34 7.52 7.04
C SER A 65 -2.45 6.53 6.73
N ALA A 66 -2.28 5.73 5.67
CA ALA A 66 -3.24 4.70 5.30
C ALA A 66 -3.33 3.60 6.36
N PHE A 67 -2.19 3.17 6.90
CA PHE A 67 -2.16 2.18 7.98
C PHE A 67 -2.95 2.66 9.21
N ILE A 68 -2.75 3.90 9.63
CA ILE A 68 -3.50 4.49 10.75
C ILE A 68 -4.98 4.57 10.42
N ALA A 69 -5.33 5.13 9.26
CA ALA A 69 -6.73 5.30 8.85
C ALA A 69 -7.49 3.97 8.81
N THR A 70 -6.91 2.93 8.19
CA THR A 70 -7.48 1.58 8.15
C THR A 70 -7.76 1.03 9.55
N ASN A 71 -6.80 1.19 10.48
CA ASN A 71 -6.99 0.69 11.84
C ASN A 71 -8.02 1.51 12.64
N VAL A 72 -8.06 2.83 12.48
CA VAL A 72 -9.09 3.68 13.10
C VAL A 72 -10.47 3.32 12.59
N ASP A 73 -10.62 3.09 11.27
CA ASP A 73 -11.88 2.67 10.68
C ASP A 73 -12.33 1.30 11.20
N HIS A 74 -11.40 0.37 11.40
CA HIS A 74 -11.71 -0.92 12.02
C HIS A 74 -12.25 -0.76 13.45
N ILE A 75 -11.56 0.01 14.29
CA ILE A 75 -12.00 0.27 15.68
C ILE A 75 -13.37 0.95 15.70
N LYS A 76 -13.60 1.92 14.81
CA LYS A 76 -14.86 2.67 14.74
C LYS A 76 -16.03 1.78 14.32
N ASN A 77 -15.82 0.88 13.38
CA ASN A 77 -16.87 0.03 12.83
C ASN A 77 -17.15 -1.21 13.70
N GLU A 78 -16.21 -1.61 14.55
CA GLU A 78 -16.35 -2.75 15.46
C GLU A 78 -15.90 -2.42 16.90
N PRO A 79 -16.59 -1.49 17.60
CA PRO A 79 -16.11 -0.92 18.86
C PRO A 79 -16.21 -1.86 20.08
N THR A 80 -16.92 -2.99 19.99
CA THR A 80 -17.35 -3.78 21.16
C THR A 80 -16.96 -5.26 21.11
N SER A 81 -16.21 -5.72 20.10
CA SER A 81 -16.05 -7.16 19.85
C SER A 81 -14.72 -7.56 19.23
N THR A 82 -13.64 -6.82 19.46
CA THR A 82 -12.45 -7.05 18.62
C THR A 82 -11.16 -6.77 19.39
N ASP A 83 -10.35 -7.81 19.58
CA ASP A 83 -8.99 -7.68 20.09
C ASP A 83 -8.10 -7.18 18.94
N LEU A 84 -7.56 -5.97 19.11
CA LEU A 84 -6.62 -5.36 18.18
C LEU A 84 -5.22 -5.37 18.79
N ALA A 85 -4.33 -6.11 18.15
CA ALA A 85 -2.91 -6.15 18.50
C ALA A 85 -2.08 -5.39 17.47
N PHE A 86 -1.06 -4.69 17.96
CA PHE A 86 -0.05 -4.05 17.12
C PHE A 86 1.31 -4.66 17.39
N LEU A 87 2.03 -4.97 16.32
CA LEU A 87 3.45 -5.29 16.35
C LEU A 87 4.19 -4.20 15.59
N ALA A 88 5.04 -3.47 16.30
CA ALA A 88 5.99 -2.54 15.71
C ALA A 88 7.39 -3.17 15.76
N PHE A 89 8.13 -3.08 14.66
CA PHE A 89 9.51 -3.51 14.60
C PHE A 89 10.32 -2.56 13.72
N ASP A 90 11.61 -2.50 14.02
CA ASP A 90 12.57 -1.62 13.37
C ASP A 90 13.75 -2.44 12.82
N ILE A 91 14.36 -1.96 11.73
CA ILE A 91 15.51 -2.60 11.12
C ILE A 91 16.79 -2.03 11.74
N ALA A 92 17.35 -2.79 12.68
CA ALA A 92 18.60 -2.44 13.33
C ALA A 92 19.72 -2.20 12.29
N GLY A 93 20.39 -1.05 12.39
CA GLY A 93 21.53 -0.69 11.54
C GLY A 93 21.17 -0.26 10.12
N LEU A 94 19.90 0.08 9.83
CA LEU A 94 19.52 0.54 8.48
C LEU A 94 20.26 1.82 8.06
N ARG A 95 20.52 2.74 9.00
CA ARG A 95 21.32 3.96 8.74
C ARG A 95 22.75 3.65 8.29
N GLU A 96 23.29 2.52 8.72
CA GLU A 96 24.65 2.10 8.37
C GLU A 96 24.64 1.50 6.96
N ALA A 97 23.58 0.78 6.61
CA ALA A 97 23.33 0.33 5.25
C ALA A 97 23.04 1.50 4.28
N ASP A 98 22.52 2.63 4.77
CA ASP A 98 22.29 3.83 3.95
C ASP A 98 23.59 4.49 3.49
N LYS A 99 24.69 4.28 4.23
CA LYS A 99 26.03 4.75 3.87
C LYS A 99 26.71 3.87 2.83
N ALA A 100 26.21 2.64 2.62
CA ALA A 100 26.69 1.72 1.59
C ALA A 100 25.96 2.03 0.27
N GLU A 101 26.44 3.07 -0.41
CA GLU A 101 25.97 3.53 -1.71
C GLU A 101 26.92 3.02 -2.82
N ASP A 102 26.37 2.56 -3.94
CA ASP A 102 27.17 2.21 -5.11
C ASP A 102 27.53 3.44 -5.97
N GLY A 103 28.31 3.24 -7.04
CA GLY A 103 28.67 4.32 -7.97
C GLY A 103 27.52 4.90 -8.79
N GLU A 104 26.30 4.37 -8.63
CA GLU A 104 25.08 4.80 -9.33
C GLU A 104 24.03 5.42 -8.39
N GLY A 105 24.37 5.58 -7.11
CA GLY A 105 23.49 6.18 -6.10
C GLY A 105 22.51 5.21 -5.45
N ASN A 106 22.62 3.90 -5.72
CA ASN A 106 21.76 2.89 -5.11
C ASN A 106 22.26 2.56 -3.70
N LYS A 107 21.35 2.64 -2.73
CA LYS A 107 21.69 2.39 -1.32
C LYS A 107 21.33 0.97 -0.90
N ALA A 108 22.22 0.31 -0.19
CA ALA A 108 21.95 -1.02 0.35
C ALA A 108 20.73 -1.04 1.30
N ALA A 109 20.47 0.06 2.00
CA ALA A 109 19.27 0.23 2.84
C ALA A 109 17.97 0.01 2.06
N ASP A 110 17.89 0.50 0.82
CA ASP A 110 16.69 0.38 -0.01
C ASP A 110 16.39 -1.06 -0.41
N LEU A 111 17.45 -1.83 -0.71
CA LEU A 111 17.35 -3.25 -0.96
C LEU A 111 16.87 -4.00 0.29
N MET A 112 17.41 -3.67 1.47
CA MET A 112 17.02 -4.29 2.74
C MET A 112 15.55 -4.03 3.05
N LEU A 113 15.11 -2.77 2.90
CA LEU A 113 13.72 -2.36 3.09
C LEU A 113 12.77 -3.18 2.21
N ASN A 114 13.08 -3.29 0.92
CA ASN A 114 12.26 -4.05 -0.03
C ASN A 114 12.20 -5.55 0.31
N ARG A 115 13.33 -6.15 0.66
CA ARG A 115 13.38 -7.58 1.01
C ARG A 115 12.61 -7.90 2.29
N ILE A 116 12.72 -7.05 3.31
CA ILE A 116 12.00 -7.21 4.58
C ILE A 116 10.50 -7.01 4.36
N ALA A 117 10.10 -5.99 3.59
CA ALA A 117 8.70 -5.79 3.23
C ALA A 117 8.15 -7.01 2.46
N TYR A 118 8.89 -7.54 1.49
CA TYR A 118 8.48 -8.72 0.71
C TYR A 118 8.33 -9.97 1.57
N ALA A 119 9.36 -10.29 2.36
CA ALA A 119 9.36 -11.47 3.22
C ALA A 119 8.23 -11.42 4.26
N THR A 120 8.02 -10.25 4.87
CA THR A 120 6.94 -10.03 5.84
C THR A 120 5.58 -10.17 5.15
N ASN A 121 5.39 -9.54 3.99
CA ASN A 121 4.11 -9.61 3.27
C ASN A 121 3.75 -11.04 2.86
N ILE A 122 4.71 -11.83 2.37
CA ILE A 122 4.47 -13.27 2.07
C ILE A 122 4.07 -14.03 3.33
N THR A 123 4.77 -13.78 4.43
CA THR A 123 4.50 -14.45 5.71
C THR A 123 3.08 -14.15 6.18
N LEU A 124 2.66 -12.88 6.14
CA LEU A 124 1.32 -12.45 6.53
C LEU A 124 0.25 -13.00 5.58
N GLU A 125 0.50 -13.04 4.27
CA GLU A 125 -0.41 -13.66 3.30
C GLU A 125 -0.62 -15.16 3.58
N LYS A 126 0.43 -15.87 3.98
CA LYS A 126 0.31 -17.26 4.41
C LYS A 126 -0.56 -17.37 5.68
N TYR A 127 -0.29 -16.55 6.68
CA TYR A 127 -1.07 -16.51 7.92
C TYR A 127 -2.55 -16.15 7.69
N ARG A 128 -2.86 -15.18 6.82
CA ARG A 128 -4.24 -14.81 6.44
C ARG A 128 -5.01 -15.99 5.83
N LYS A 129 -4.36 -16.77 4.97
CA LYS A 129 -4.98 -17.95 4.34
C LYS A 129 -5.26 -19.07 5.34
N GLU A 130 -4.44 -19.18 6.38
CA GLU A 130 -4.58 -20.17 7.44
C GLU A 130 -5.56 -19.74 8.55
N ASN A 131 -5.85 -18.42 8.69
CA ASN A 131 -6.67 -17.85 9.75
C ASN A 131 -7.69 -16.84 9.18
N LEU A 132 -8.84 -17.35 8.71
CA LEU A 132 -9.87 -16.56 8.01
C LEU A 132 -10.60 -15.53 8.90
N ASP A 133 -10.45 -15.64 10.21
CA ASP A 133 -11.01 -14.77 11.22
C ASP A 133 -10.06 -13.64 11.63
N LEU A 134 -8.94 -13.43 10.92
CA LEU A 134 -8.02 -12.34 11.20
C LEU A 134 -8.02 -11.30 10.08
N ALA A 135 -8.29 -10.05 10.43
CA ALA A 135 -7.95 -8.91 9.59
C ALA A 135 -6.54 -8.43 9.95
N ILE A 136 -5.60 -8.64 9.03
CA ILE A 136 -4.20 -8.25 9.20
C ILE A 136 -3.93 -7.03 8.31
N SER A 137 -3.29 -5.99 8.82
CA SER A 137 -2.75 -4.88 8.01
C SER A 137 -1.24 -4.77 8.21
N PHE A 138 -0.53 -4.36 7.16
CA PHE A 138 0.93 -4.19 7.20
C PHE A 138 1.31 -2.88 6.52
N GLY A 139 2.17 -2.10 7.16
CA GLY A 139 2.62 -0.82 6.62
C GLY A 139 4.00 -0.41 7.10
N ARG A 140 4.59 0.55 6.37
CA ARG A 140 5.80 1.25 6.77
C ARG A 140 5.41 2.49 7.56
N TYR A 141 5.83 2.55 8.82
CA TYR A 141 5.45 3.60 9.75
C TYR A 141 6.47 4.74 9.78
N GLY A 142 7.75 4.40 9.65
CA GLY A 142 8.88 5.34 9.68
C GLY A 142 9.87 5.11 8.55
N GLY A 143 11.09 5.65 8.70
CA GLY A 143 12.17 5.42 7.74
C GLY A 143 12.59 3.95 7.72
N ASP A 144 12.81 3.39 8.90
CA ASP A 144 13.27 2.03 9.19
C ASP A 144 12.21 1.18 9.90
N GLU A 145 11.16 1.83 10.40
CA GLU A 145 10.09 1.20 11.18
C GLU A 145 8.94 0.64 10.33
N PHE A 146 8.49 -0.56 10.69
CA PHE A 146 7.33 -1.23 10.15
C PHE A 146 6.30 -1.55 11.23
N MET A 147 5.04 -1.61 10.84
CA MET A 147 3.95 -1.98 11.73
C MET A 147 3.03 -3.01 11.09
N ILE A 148 2.62 -3.97 11.92
CA ILE A 148 1.59 -4.95 11.62
C ILE A 148 0.47 -4.72 12.63
N SER A 149 -0.77 -4.72 12.16
CA SER A 149 -1.93 -4.84 13.03
C SER A 149 -2.66 -6.15 12.76
N VAL A 150 -3.17 -6.76 13.81
CA VAL A 150 -3.96 -7.98 13.77
C VAL A 150 -5.24 -7.73 14.56
N LEU A 151 -6.36 -7.88 13.87
CA LEU A 151 -7.70 -7.71 14.42
C LEU A 151 -8.42 -9.07 14.38
N VAL A 152 -8.82 -9.56 15.54
CA VAL A 152 -9.58 -10.82 15.65
C VAL A 152 -11.05 -10.56 15.32
N LEU A 153 -11.49 -10.99 14.15
CA LEU A 153 -12.87 -10.89 13.70
C LEU A 153 -13.70 -11.91 14.46
N ILE A 154 -14.44 -11.47 15.49
CA ILE A 154 -15.43 -12.35 16.12
C ILE A 154 -16.49 -12.67 15.06
N ALA A 155 -16.54 -13.94 14.65
CA ALA A 155 -17.61 -14.43 13.80
C ALA A 155 -18.94 -14.03 14.43
N LYS A 156 -19.68 -13.13 13.77
CA LYS A 156 -21.04 -12.76 14.19
C LYS A 156 -21.79 -14.07 14.41
N LYS A 157 -22.05 -14.42 15.68
CA LYS A 157 -23.03 -15.46 16.02
C LYS A 157 -24.28 -15.04 15.26
N LYS A 158 -24.65 -15.80 14.22
CA LYS A 158 -25.97 -15.67 13.62
C LYS A 158 -26.93 -15.85 14.79
N SER A 159 -27.55 -14.77 15.24
CA SER A 159 -28.71 -14.82 16.12
C SER A 159 -29.74 -15.62 15.35
N LYS A 160 -29.83 -16.91 15.64
CA LYS A 160 -30.95 -17.74 15.21
C LYS A 160 -32.15 -17.25 16.00
N ALA A 161 -33.13 -16.75 15.24
CA ALA A 161 -34.52 -16.48 15.59
C ALA A 161 -34.77 -15.38 16.62
#